data_AF-A0A920LDD1-F1
#
_entry.id   AF-A0A920LDD1-F1
#
_cell.length_a   1.000
_cell.length_b   1.000
_cell.length_c   1.000
_cell.angle_alpha   90.00
_cell.angle_beta   90.00
_cell.angle_gamma   90.00
#
_symmetry.space_group_name_H-M   'P 1'
#
loop_
_entity.id
_entity.type
_entity.pdbx_description
1 polymer ?
#
loop_
_entity_poly.entity_id
_entity_poly.type
_entity_poly.pdbx_seq_one_letter_code
_entity_poly.pdbx_strand_id
1 'polypeptide(L)'
;MSFFLLRSNYETRLQLIHFLFSVAKADGMVSNNELSKLKEFSNLFKISLADFDSIKAMFVDQIGSAYKILEVSSDATNEQIKSSYRRLVKIHHPDKIQNLGDSYKKIAKEKFQKIQDAYEKIKKERAIK
;
A
#
# COMPACT_ATOMS: atom_id res chain seq x y z
N MET A 1 -20.03 5.50 -27.35
CA MET A 1 -19.55 6.73 -26.67
C MET A 1 -20.28 6.83 -25.33
N SER A 2 -19.59 6.83 -24.19
CA SER A 2 -20.25 6.80 -22.87
C SER A 2 -21.04 8.09 -22.60
N PHE A 3 -22.35 7.96 -22.33
CA PHE A 3 -23.27 9.07 -22.03
C PHE A 3 -22.78 9.99 -20.91
N PHE A 4 -22.08 9.41 -19.93
CA PHE A 4 -21.50 10.13 -18.79
C PHE A 4 -20.40 11.14 -19.21
N LEU A 5 -19.57 10.79 -20.20
CA LEU A 5 -18.49 11.68 -20.67
C LEU A 5 -19.03 12.90 -21.43
N LEU A 6 -20.22 12.80 -22.02
CA LEU A 6 -20.86 13.90 -22.75
C LEU A 6 -21.47 14.96 -21.82
N ARG A 7 -21.78 14.59 -20.58
CA ARG A 7 -22.48 15.45 -19.61
C ARG A 7 -21.62 15.90 -18.44
N SER A 8 -20.43 15.33 -18.26
CA SER A 8 -19.50 15.69 -17.19
C SER A 8 -18.27 16.43 -17.75
N ASN A 9 -17.91 17.56 -17.15
CA ASN A 9 -16.65 18.24 -17.43
C ASN A 9 -15.47 17.50 -16.75
N TYR A 10 -14.23 17.83 -17.13
CA TYR A 10 -13.03 17.14 -16.61
C TYR A 10 -12.94 17.21 -15.08
N GLU A 11 -13.18 18.40 -14.52
CA GLU A 11 -13.14 18.67 -13.08
C GLU A 11 -14.13 17.80 -12.30
N THR A 12 -15.37 17.66 -12.77
CA THR A 12 -16.37 16.79 -12.13
C THR A 12 -15.89 15.35 -12.08
N ARG A 13 -15.22 14.87 -13.13
CA ARG A 13 -14.68 13.50 -13.16
C ARG A 13 -13.52 13.34 -12.17
N LEU A 14 -12.66 14.34 -12.02
CA LEU A 14 -11.63 14.35 -10.97
C LEU A 14 -12.24 14.27 -9.57
N GLN A 15 -13.26 15.10 -9.29
CA GLN A 15 -13.96 15.09 -8.01
C GLN A 15 -14.62 13.75 -7.72
N LEU A 16 -15.16 13.08 -8.75
CA LEU A 16 -15.75 11.76 -8.59
C LEU A 16 -14.70 10.69 -8.25
N ILE A 17 -13.53 10.70 -8.89
CA ILE A 17 -12.42 9.81 -8.50
C ILE A 17 -11.95 10.10 -7.07
N HIS A 18 -11.79 11.37 -6.71
CA HIS A 18 -11.42 11.76 -5.34
C HIS A 18 -12.44 11.25 -4.30
N PHE A 19 -13.73 11.36 -4.61
CA PHE A 19 -14.79 10.82 -3.76
C PHE A 19 -14.71 9.29 -3.66
N LEU A 20 -14.51 8.58 -4.77
CA LEU A 20 -14.35 7.12 -4.76
C LEU A 20 -13.13 6.67 -3.94
N PHE A 21 -12.02 7.42 -3.97
CA PHE A 21 -10.88 7.20 -3.08
C PHE A 21 -11.24 7.42 -1.60
N SER A 22 -12.05 8.44 -1.30
CA SER A 22 -12.53 8.71 0.07
C SER A 22 -13.40 7.57 0.59
N VAL A 23 -14.26 7.01 -0.28
CA VAL A 23 -15.08 5.83 0.04
C VAL A 23 -14.22 4.59 0.23
N ALA A 24 -13.25 4.35 -0.65
CA ALA A 24 -12.34 3.22 -0.53
C ALA A 24 -11.52 3.30 0.78
N LYS A 25 -11.05 4.49 1.17
CA LYS A 25 -10.31 4.71 2.42
C LYS A 25 -11.19 4.63 3.67
N ALA A 26 -12.51 4.49 3.57
CA ALA A 26 -13.41 4.61 4.71
C ALA A 26 -13.16 3.56 5.80
N ASP A 27 -12.61 2.39 5.45
CA ASP A 27 -12.20 1.33 6.39
C ASP A 27 -10.78 1.54 6.97
N GLY A 28 -10.12 2.64 6.62
CA GLY A 28 -8.80 3.04 7.09
C GLY A 28 -7.66 2.74 6.10
N MET A 29 -7.91 2.05 4.99
CA MET A 29 -6.91 1.72 3.99
C MET A 29 -7.50 1.64 2.59
N VAL A 30 -6.66 1.59 1.54
CA VAL A 30 -7.14 1.34 0.17
C VAL A 30 -6.44 0.08 -0.31
N SER A 31 -7.21 -0.98 -0.52
CA SER A 31 -6.67 -2.27 -0.94
C SER A 31 -6.17 -2.23 -2.38
N ASN A 32 -5.31 -3.19 -2.74
CA ASN A 32 -4.85 -3.35 -4.12
C ASN A 32 -6.00 -3.60 -5.12
N ASN A 33 -7.05 -4.32 -4.71
CA ASN A 33 -8.21 -4.59 -5.57
C ASN A 33 -8.98 -3.30 -5.84
N GLU A 34 -9.19 -2.47 -4.83
CA GLU A 34 -9.82 -1.16 -4.97
C GLU A 34 -8.97 -0.23 -5.82
N LEU A 35 -7.64 -0.22 -5.63
CA LEU A 35 -6.73 0.55 -6.47
C LEU A 35 -6.82 0.17 -7.95
N SER A 36 -6.88 -1.13 -8.25
CA SER A 36 -7.08 -1.61 -9.61
C SER A 36 -8.43 -1.15 -10.19
N LYS A 37 -9.50 -1.18 -9.38
CA LYS A 37 -10.81 -0.70 -9.79
C LYS A 37 -10.86 0.82 -9.98
N LEU A 38 -10.24 1.59 -9.11
CA LEU A 38 -10.12 3.04 -9.22
C LEU A 38 -9.33 3.43 -10.47
N LYS A 39 -8.28 2.67 -10.82
CA LYS A 39 -7.52 2.86 -12.06
C LYS A 39 -8.35 2.49 -13.31
N GLU A 40 -9.18 1.45 -13.22
CA GLU A 40 -10.13 1.11 -14.28
C GLU A 40 -11.14 2.26 -14.49
N PHE A 41 -11.71 2.79 -13.41
CA PHE A 41 -12.62 3.94 -13.46
C PHE A 41 -11.94 5.21 -14.01
N SER A 42 -10.70 5.51 -13.61
CA SER A 42 -9.99 6.68 -14.13
C SER A 42 -9.79 6.60 -15.64
N ASN A 43 -9.47 5.41 -16.15
CA ASN A 43 -9.35 5.16 -17.59
C ASN A 43 -10.71 5.35 -18.29
N LEU A 44 -11.79 4.81 -17.73
CA LEU A 44 -13.15 4.99 -18.25
C LEU A 44 -13.59 6.46 -18.27
N PHE A 45 -13.17 7.23 -17.27
CA PHE A 45 -13.43 8.66 -17.15
C PHE A 45 -12.45 9.54 -17.94
N LYS A 46 -11.52 8.93 -18.69
CA LYS A 46 -10.49 9.64 -19.46
C LYS A 46 -9.70 10.64 -18.59
N ILE A 47 -9.38 10.24 -17.37
CA ILE A 47 -8.52 11.01 -16.46
C ILE A 47 -7.07 10.65 -16.76
N SER A 48 -6.20 11.66 -16.75
CA SER A 48 -4.77 11.45 -16.99
C SER A 48 -4.15 10.60 -15.88
N LEU A 49 -3.10 9.85 -16.21
CA LEU A 49 -2.37 9.06 -15.20
C LEU A 49 -1.76 9.98 -14.12
N ALA A 50 -1.28 11.17 -14.52
CA ALA A 50 -0.70 12.13 -13.59
C ALA A 50 -1.71 12.62 -12.55
N ASP A 51 -2.93 13.00 -12.98
CA ASP A 51 -3.98 13.44 -12.07
C ASP A 51 -4.46 12.30 -11.16
N PHE A 52 -4.56 11.08 -11.70
CA PHE A 52 -4.87 9.91 -10.91
C PHE A 52 -3.83 9.67 -9.81
N ASP A 53 -2.54 9.74 -10.15
CA ASP A 53 -1.45 9.56 -9.20
C ASP A 53 -1.41 10.68 -8.15
N SER A 54 -1.71 11.93 -8.54
CA SER A 54 -1.85 13.05 -7.61
C SER A 54 -2.99 12.83 -6.61
N ILE A 55 -4.17 12.39 -7.06
CA ILE A 55 -5.29 12.08 -6.16
C ILE A 55 -4.94 10.88 -5.28
N LYS A 56 -4.41 9.80 -5.86
CA LYS A 56 -4.00 8.60 -5.12
C LYS A 56 -3.06 8.93 -3.96
N ALA A 57 -2.12 9.85 -4.17
CA ALA A 57 -1.17 10.28 -3.14
C ALA A 57 -1.84 10.95 -1.93
N MET A 58 -3.03 11.53 -2.08
CA MET A 58 -3.80 12.14 -0.99
C MET A 58 -4.44 11.10 -0.06
N PHE A 59 -4.70 9.89 -0.57
CA PHE A 59 -5.45 8.86 0.15
C PHE A 59 -4.59 7.67 0.55
N VAL A 60 -3.63 7.28 -0.27
CA VAL A 60 -2.80 6.10 -0.02
C VAL A 60 -1.51 6.53 0.69
N ASP A 61 -1.59 6.58 2.02
CA ASP A 61 -0.41 6.72 2.87
C ASP A 61 0.47 5.48 2.71
N GLN A 62 1.59 5.61 1.98
CA GLN A 62 2.69 4.66 1.77
C GLN A 62 2.49 3.18 2.21
N ILE A 63 1.37 2.53 1.92
CA ILE A 63 1.25 1.06 2.07
C ILE A 63 2.26 0.40 1.12
N GLY A 64 2.54 1.05 -0.01
CA GLY A 64 3.68 0.72 -0.86
C GLY A 64 5.02 0.68 -0.12
N SER A 65 5.23 1.48 0.93
CA SER A 65 6.44 1.36 1.77
C SER A 65 6.40 0.12 2.66
N ALA A 66 5.23 -0.33 3.13
CA ALA A 66 5.12 -1.59 3.87
C ALA A 66 5.51 -2.79 2.99
N TYR A 67 4.99 -2.85 1.75
CA TYR A 67 5.39 -3.90 0.79
C TYR A 67 6.88 -3.83 0.47
N LYS A 68 7.43 -2.63 0.26
CA LYS A 68 8.88 -2.42 0.08
C LYS A 68 9.71 -2.82 1.31
N ILE A 69 9.25 -2.54 2.54
CA ILE A 69 9.91 -2.94 3.79
C ILE A 69 9.94 -4.47 3.91
N LEU A 70 8.88 -5.15 3.47
CA LEU A 70 8.84 -6.60 3.38
C LEU A 70 9.54 -7.16 2.15
N GLU A 71 10.20 -6.33 1.32
CA GLU A 71 10.90 -6.74 0.10
C GLU A 71 10.02 -7.56 -0.85
N VAL A 72 8.73 -7.21 -0.94
CA VAL A 72 7.75 -7.84 -1.82
C VAL A 72 7.05 -6.80 -2.66
N SER A 73 6.57 -7.21 -3.83
CA SER A 73 5.72 -6.37 -4.65
C SER A 73 4.30 -6.29 -4.05
N SER A 74 3.57 -5.23 -4.37
CA SER A 74 2.20 -5.01 -3.87
C SER A 74 1.20 -6.02 -4.42
N ASP A 75 1.53 -6.73 -5.50
CA ASP A 75 0.78 -7.84 -6.09
C ASP A 75 1.18 -9.23 -5.54
N ALA A 76 2.16 -9.31 -4.65
CA ALA A 76 2.62 -10.57 -4.07
C ALA A 76 1.46 -11.33 -3.41
N THR A 77 1.48 -12.66 -3.44
CA THR A 77 0.49 -13.50 -2.76
C THR A 77 0.64 -13.44 -1.25
N ASN A 78 -0.41 -13.81 -0.51
CA ASN A 78 -0.37 -13.87 0.96
C ASN A 78 0.72 -14.81 1.47
N GLU A 79 1.01 -15.87 0.74
CA GLU A 79 2.08 -16.82 1.03
C GLU A 79 3.47 -16.19 0.86
N GLN A 80 3.68 -15.45 -0.23
CA GLN A 80 4.92 -14.69 -0.46
C GLN A 80 5.15 -13.64 0.64
N ILE A 81 4.10 -12.92 1.04
CA ILE A 81 4.16 -11.94 2.14
C ILE A 81 4.56 -12.63 3.46
N LYS A 82 3.87 -13.71 3.84
CA LYS A 82 4.19 -14.49 5.05
C LYS A 82 5.61 -15.06 5.01
N SER A 83 6.05 -15.54 3.85
CA SER A 83 7.39 -16.09 3.65
C SER A 83 8.46 -15.02 3.84
N SER A 84 8.30 -13.85 3.20
CA SER A 84 9.25 -12.75 3.33
C SER A 84 9.32 -12.21 4.75
N TYR A 85 8.16 -12.05 5.41
CA TYR A 85 8.11 -11.65 6.82
C TYR A 85 8.93 -12.59 7.73
N ARG A 86 8.72 -13.91 7.62
CA ARG A 86 9.48 -14.91 8.42
C ARG A 86 10.98 -14.84 8.14
N ARG A 87 11.37 -14.66 6.87
CA ARG A 87 12.79 -14.51 6.48
C ARG A 87 13.41 -13.27 7.13
N LEU A 88 12.75 -12.13 7.03
CA LEU A 88 13.24 -10.86 7.57
C LEU A 88 13.32 -10.87 9.11
N VAL A 89 12.32 -11.44 9.78
CA VAL A 89 12.34 -11.68 11.24
C VAL A 89 13.54 -12.55 11.62
N LYS A 90 13.80 -13.64 10.90
CA LYS A 90 14.95 -14.52 11.19
C LYS A 90 16.31 -13.83 11.00
N ILE A 91 16.42 -12.86 10.11
CA ILE A 91 17.66 -12.09 9.85
C ILE A 91 17.85 -11.01 10.93
N HIS A 92 16.77 -10.32 11.29
CA HIS A 92 16.82 -9.14 12.17
C HIS A 92 16.38 -9.42 13.61
N HIS A 93 16.17 -10.69 14.00
CA HIS A 93 15.75 -11.05 15.35
C HIS A 93 16.78 -10.57 16.40
N PRO A 94 16.35 -9.92 17.50
CA PRO A 94 17.25 -9.45 18.56
C PRO A 94 18.26 -10.49 19.05
N ASP A 95 17.84 -11.76 19.13
CA ASP A 95 18.69 -12.86 19.60
C ASP A 95 19.88 -13.15 18.67
N LYS A 96 19.77 -12.87 17.37
CA LYS A 96 20.85 -13.15 16.41
C LYS A 96 21.97 -12.10 16.42
N ILE A 97 21.72 -10.97 17.05
CA ILE A 97 22.55 -9.76 16.99
C ILE A 97 23.02 -9.33 18.39
N GLN A 98 22.78 -10.15 19.41
CA GLN A 98 23.22 -9.88 20.79
C GLN A 98 24.75 -9.75 20.92
N ASN A 99 25.49 -10.44 20.05
CA ASN A 99 26.96 -10.43 20.02
C ASN A 99 27.57 -9.27 19.22
N LEU A 100 26.75 -8.39 18.64
CA LEU A 100 27.23 -7.22 17.89
C LEU A 100 27.30 -5.97 18.78
N GLY A 101 28.11 -4.99 18.37
CA GLY A 101 28.23 -3.71 19.09
C GLY A 101 26.91 -2.94 19.18
N ASP A 102 26.78 -2.07 20.18
CA ASP A 102 25.52 -1.41 20.54
C ASP A 102 24.87 -0.61 19.41
N SER A 103 25.67 0.03 18.55
CA SER A 103 25.18 0.73 17.36
C SER A 103 24.44 -0.21 16.40
N TYR A 104 24.93 -1.45 16.26
CA TYR A 104 24.32 -2.45 15.37
C TYR A 104 23.03 -3.02 15.96
N LYS A 105 22.99 -3.21 17.28
CA LYS A 105 21.78 -3.62 18.01
C LYS A 105 20.65 -2.61 17.83
N LYS A 106 20.95 -1.31 17.94
CA LYS A 106 19.95 -0.24 17.78
C LYS A 106 19.34 -0.25 16.37
N ILE A 107 20.18 -0.27 15.34
CA ILE A 107 19.73 -0.28 13.94
C ILE A 107 18.86 -1.50 13.64
N ALA A 108 19.27 -2.67 14.11
CA ALA A 108 18.52 -3.89 13.83
C ALA A 108 17.22 -3.99 14.65
N LYS A 109 17.16 -3.45 15.87
CA LYS A 109 15.91 -3.27 16.62
C LYS A 109 14.93 -2.36 15.88
N GLU A 110 15.40 -1.21 15.38
CA GLU A 110 14.58 -0.31 14.57
C GLU A 110 14.07 -0.98 13.30
N LYS A 111 14.93 -1.74 12.61
CA LYS A 111 14.55 -2.46 11.40
C LYS A 111 13.54 -3.57 11.70
N PHE A 112 13.72 -4.31 12.79
CA PHE A 112 12.80 -5.34 13.25
C PHE A 112 11.40 -4.77 13.53
N GLN A 113 11.33 -3.65 14.24
CA GLN A 113 10.06 -2.96 14.51
C GLN A 113 9.36 -2.56 13.20
N LYS A 114 10.09 -1.94 12.27
CA LYS A 114 9.54 -1.57 10.95
C LYS A 114 9.01 -2.77 10.17
N ILE A 115 9.67 -3.92 10.24
CA ILE A 115 9.23 -5.17 9.59
C ILE A 115 7.91 -5.65 10.21
N GLN A 116 7.79 -5.62 11.53
CA GLN A 116 6.53 -5.96 12.23
C GLN A 116 5.41 -5.00 11.86
N ASP A 117 5.65 -3.69 11.93
CA ASP A 117 4.65 -2.67 11.60
C ASP A 117 4.18 -2.80 10.14
N ALA A 118 5.10 -3.06 9.21
CA ALA A 118 4.79 -3.28 7.80
C ALA A 118 3.93 -4.54 7.60
N TYR A 119 4.29 -5.64 8.26
CA TYR A 119 3.50 -6.87 8.18
C TYR A 119 2.10 -6.70 8.77
N GLU A 120 1.96 -6.04 9.92
CA GLU A 120 0.65 -5.77 10.51
C GLU A 120 -0.22 -4.87 9.63
N LYS A 121 0.35 -3.85 8.97
CA LYS A 121 -0.37 -3.03 7.99
C LYS A 121 -0.90 -3.86 6.82
N ILE A 122 -0.04 -4.70 6.22
CA ILE A 122 -0.44 -5.56 5.10
C ILE A 122 -1.43 -6.64 5.55
N LYS A 123 -1.26 -7.16 6.77
CA LYS A 123 -2.14 -8.17 7.36
C LYS A 123 -3.57 -7.62 7.49
N LYS A 124 -3.71 -6.38 7.97
CA LYS A 124 -4.98 -5.66 8.02
C LYS A 124 -5.56 -5.43 6.62
N GLU A 125 -4.77 -4.90 5.69
CA GLU A 125 -5.20 -4.61 4.31
C GLU A 125 -5.79 -5.83 3.61
N ARG A 126 -5.15 -6.99 3.77
CA ARG A 126 -5.50 -8.20 3.04
C ARG A 126 -6.34 -9.19 3.85
N ALA A 127 -6.79 -8.79 5.04
CA ALA A 127 -7.47 -9.66 6.00
C ALA A 127 -6.76 -11.02 6.18
N ILE A 128 -5.43 -11.01 6.20
CA ILE A 128 -4.62 -12.22 6.37
C ILE A 128 -4.83 -12.71 7.81
N LYS A 129 -5.29 -13.95 7.98
CA LYS A 129 -5.37 -14.61 9.29
C LYS A 129 -3.96 -14.94 9.80
#